data_AF-A0A920A2G1-F1
#
_entry.id   AF-A0A920A2G1-F1
#
_cell.length_a   1.000
_cell.length_b   1.000
_cell.length_c   1.000
_cell.angle_alpha   90.00
_cell.angle_beta   90.00
_cell.angle_gamma   90.00
#
_symmetry.space_group_name_H-M   'P 1'
#
loop_
_entity.id
_entity.type
_entity.pdbx_description
1 polymer ?
#
loop_
_entity_poly.entity_id
_entity_poly.type
_entity_poly.pdbx_seq_one_letter_code
_entity_poly.pdbx_strand_id
1 'polypeptide(L)'
;MIAILHFTLETLYTLRFGQTVAGYLPDLIAVSLLVVGATLTLKDFNAIGILCGAWGFAFCLHYRSWAWRFDDVMDGSATELIETTMYVLAFTMPISIISFVITFLWCLPKNRSKLPN
;
A
#
# COMPACT_ATOMS: atom_id res chain seq x y z
N MET A 1 -11.74 -1.42 8.42
CA MET A 1 -11.21 -1.38 9.80
C MET A 1 -9.68 -1.22 9.82
N ILE A 2 -8.92 -2.06 9.10
CA ILE A 2 -7.44 -1.94 9.00
C ILE A 2 -6.98 -0.61 8.39
N ALA A 3 -7.68 -0.08 7.38
CA ALA A 3 -7.34 1.21 6.75
C ALA A 3 -7.43 2.42 7.71
N ILE A 4 -8.38 2.42 8.65
CA ILE A 4 -8.53 3.49 9.64
C ILE A 4 -7.42 3.40 10.69
N LEU A 5 -7.03 2.18 11.06
CA LEU A 5 -5.90 1.94 11.96
C LEU A 5 -4.58 2.40 11.32
N HIS A 6 -4.38 2.09 10.03
CA HIS A 6 -3.22 2.53 9.25
C HIS A 6 -3.15 4.06 9.19
N PHE A 7 -4.26 4.72 8.82
CA PHE A 7 -4.35 6.17 8.77
C PHE A 7 -4.08 6.84 10.13
N THR A 8 -4.60 6.27 11.22
CA THR A 8 -4.39 6.82 12.56
C THR A 8 -2.93 6.69 12.99
N LEU A 9 -2.31 5.52 12.76
CA LEU A 9 -0.91 5.28 13.10
C LEU A 9 0.03 6.15 12.26
N GLU A 10 -0.26 6.32 10.99
CA GLU A 10 0.52 7.12 10.04
C GLU A 10 0.44 8.61 10.39
N THR A 11 -0.77 9.13 10.67
CA THR A 11 -0.97 10.52 11.13
C THR A 11 -0.25 10.77 12.47
N LEU A 12 -0.27 9.80 13.38
CA LEU A 12 0.43 9.90 14.67
C LEU A 12 1.95 9.90 14.49
N TYR A 13 2.48 9.12 13.55
CA TYR A 13 3.90 9.06 13.21
C TYR A 13 4.37 10.38 12.56
N THR A 14 3.59 10.93 11.63
CA THR A 14 3.87 12.22 10.96
C THR A 14 3.93 13.38 11.97
N LEU A 15 3.02 13.42 12.94
CA LEU A 15 3.00 14.43 14.00
C LEU A 15 4.18 14.32 14.98
N ARG A 16 4.67 13.10 15.23
CA ARG A 16 5.77 12.87 16.19
C ARG A 16 7.17 13.10 15.60
N PHE A 17 7.35 12.80 14.31
CA PHE A 17 8.68 12.78 13.68
C PHE A 17 8.91 13.88 12.63
N GLY A 18 7.93 14.77 12.39
CA GLY A 18 8.13 15.95 11.53
C GLY A 18 8.40 15.59 10.07
N GLN A 19 7.69 14.59 9.54
CA GLN A 19 7.84 14.14 8.16
C GLN A 19 7.40 15.26 7.20
N THR A 20 8.20 15.52 6.16
CA THR A 20 7.90 16.58 5.19
C THR A 20 6.61 16.26 4.43
N VAL A 21 5.83 17.29 4.06
CA VAL A 21 4.57 17.15 3.30
C VAL A 21 4.76 16.32 2.02
N ALA A 22 5.94 16.40 1.41
CA ALA A 22 6.31 15.62 0.22
C ALA A 22 6.35 14.11 0.47
N GLY A 23 6.75 13.67 1.67
CA GLY A 23 6.74 12.26 2.06
C GLY A 23 5.37 11.75 2.49
N TYR A 24 4.51 12.63 3.02
CA TYR A 24 3.18 12.27 3.53
C TYR A 24 2.07 12.26 2.46
N LEU A 25 2.24 13.05 1.40
CA LEU A 25 1.25 13.13 0.33
C LEU A 25 0.96 11.78 -0.37
N PRO A 26 1.98 10.97 -0.74
CA PRO A 26 1.73 9.66 -1.35
C PRO A 26 0.94 8.73 -0.42
N ASP A 27 1.23 8.78 0.88
CA ASP A 27 0.55 7.98 1.90
C ASP A 27 -0.94 8.38 2.02
N LEU A 28 -1.24 9.68 2.02
CA LEU A 28 -2.61 10.18 1.98
C LEU A 28 -3.38 9.74 0.73
N ILE A 29 -2.72 9.75 -0.43
CA ILE A 29 -3.31 9.29 -1.69
C ILE A 29 -3.60 7.80 -1.60
N ALA A 30 -2.67 7.00 -1.07
CA ALA A 30 -2.85 5.56 -0.91
C ALA A 30 -4.02 5.23 0.00
N VAL A 31 -4.11 5.88 1.17
CA VAL A 31 -5.24 5.71 2.09
C VAL A 31 -6.56 6.11 1.43
N SER A 32 -6.59 7.24 0.74
CA SER A 32 -7.81 7.72 0.06
C SER A 32 -8.27 6.72 -1.00
N LEU A 33 -7.35 6.21 -1.82
CA LEU A 33 -7.64 5.19 -2.83
C LEU A 33 -8.13 3.88 -2.21
N LEU A 34 -7.52 3.43 -1.11
CA LEU A 34 -7.94 2.21 -0.41
C LEU A 34 -9.33 2.37 0.20
N VAL A 35 -9.66 3.52 0.80
CA VAL A 35 -10.98 3.80 1.36
C VAL A 35 -12.03 3.86 0.23
N VAL A 36 -11.77 4.62 -0.83
CA VAL A 36 -12.70 4.71 -1.97
C VAL A 36 -12.87 3.36 -2.64
N GLY A 37 -11.78 2.66 -2.96
CA GLY A 37 -11.82 1.33 -3.58
C GLY A 37 -12.58 0.32 -2.71
N ALA A 38 -12.38 0.32 -1.40
CA ALA A 38 -13.09 -0.57 -0.48
C ALA A 38 -14.59 -0.23 -0.41
N THR A 39 -14.95 1.05 -0.27
CA THR A 39 -16.36 1.47 -0.21
C THR A 39 -17.11 1.16 -1.50
N LEU A 40 -16.48 1.32 -2.66
CA LEU A 40 -17.07 0.97 -3.95
C LEU A 40 -17.21 -0.54 -4.10
N THR A 41 -16.17 -1.32 -3.77
CA THR A 41 -16.20 -2.78 -3.88
C THR A 41 -17.26 -3.41 -2.96
N LEU A 42 -17.49 -2.83 -1.77
CA LEU A 42 -18.55 -3.27 -0.86
C LEU A 42 -19.96 -3.02 -1.40
N LYS A 43 -20.14 -1.98 -2.23
CA LYS A 43 -21.44 -1.67 -2.86
C LYS A 43 -21.66 -2.47 -4.14
N ASP A 44 -20.62 -2.58 -4.95
CA ASP A 44 -20.62 -3.31 -6.21
C ASP A 44 -19.27 -3.98 -6.43
N PHE A 45 -19.27 -5.31 -6.47
CA PHE A 45 -18.06 -6.10 -6.67
C PHE A 45 -17.44 -5.89 -8.05
N ASN A 46 -18.18 -5.36 -9.03
CA ASN A 46 -17.62 -4.97 -10.33
C ASN A 46 -16.59 -3.83 -10.21
N ALA A 47 -16.61 -3.07 -9.11
CA ALA A 47 -15.64 -2.01 -8.83
C ALA A 47 -14.31 -2.52 -8.23
N ILE A 48 -14.12 -3.85 -8.11
CA ILE A 48 -12.92 -4.46 -7.52
C ILE A 48 -11.61 -4.03 -8.20
N GLY A 49 -11.65 -3.64 -9.48
CA GLY A 49 -10.52 -3.07 -10.20
C GLY A 49 -9.92 -1.83 -9.53
N ILE A 50 -10.77 -1.00 -8.90
CA ILE A 50 -10.33 0.21 -8.18
C ILE A 50 -9.58 -0.19 -6.91
N LEU A 51 -10.10 -1.18 -6.16
CA LEU A 51 -9.43 -1.71 -4.98
C LEU A 51 -8.11 -2.41 -5.33
N CYS A 52 -8.05 -3.14 -6.45
CA CYS A 52 -6.81 -3.72 -6.97
C CYS A 52 -5.78 -2.64 -7.29
N GLY A 53 -6.16 -1.56 -7.98
CA GLY A 53 -5.28 -0.44 -8.27
C GLY A 53 -4.75 0.23 -7.00
N ALA A 54 -5.62 0.42 -5.99
CA ALA A 54 -5.24 0.99 -4.71
C ALA A 54 -4.20 0.13 -3.96
N TRP A 55 -4.39 -1.20 -3.93
CA TRP A 55 -3.40 -2.11 -3.34
C TRP A 55 -2.09 -2.15 -4.13
N GLY A 56 -2.14 -2.06 -5.47
CA GLY A 56 -0.94 -1.95 -6.30
C GLY A 56 -0.14 -0.69 -6.00
N PHE A 57 -0.83 0.46 -5.87
CA PHE A 57 -0.19 1.71 -5.48
C PHE A 57 0.45 1.64 -4.09
N ALA A 58 -0.28 1.10 -3.10
CA ALA A 58 0.23 0.91 -1.74
C ALA A 58 1.45 -0.03 -1.69
N PHE A 59 1.42 -1.12 -2.47
CA PHE A 59 2.57 -2.02 -2.60
C PHE A 59 3.81 -1.30 -3.14
N CYS A 60 3.65 -0.54 -4.23
CA CYS A 60 4.76 0.24 -4.81
C CYS A 60 5.34 1.25 -3.80
N LEU A 61 4.49 1.91 -3.01
CA LEU A 61 4.94 2.83 -1.96
C LEU A 61 5.70 2.11 -0.86
N HIS A 62 5.19 0.98 -0.35
CA HIS A 62 5.93 0.19 0.64
C HIS A 62 7.29 -0.25 0.12
N TYR A 63 7.36 -0.76 -1.11
CA TYR A 63 8.63 -1.17 -1.72
C TYR A 63 9.60 0.01 -1.86
N ARG A 64 9.14 1.14 -2.41
CA ARG A 64 9.97 2.34 -2.58
C ARG A 64 10.46 2.90 -1.25
N SER A 65 9.61 2.87 -0.23
CA SER A 65 9.91 3.29 1.15
C SER A 65 10.83 2.32 1.89
N TRP A 66 10.88 1.05 1.49
CA TRP A 66 11.86 0.11 2.03
C TRP A 66 13.21 0.27 1.31
N ALA A 67 13.20 0.35 -0.02
CA ALA A 67 14.42 0.33 -0.86
C ALA A 67 15.44 1.42 -0.49
N TRP A 68 15.03 2.69 -0.37
CA TRP A 68 15.97 3.75 0.04
C TRP A 68 16.56 3.57 1.44
N ARG A 69 15.82 2.96 2.38
CA ARG A 69 16.33 2.68 3.73
C ARG A 69 17.31 1.52 3.70
N PHE A 70 17.07 0.55 2.82
CA PHE A 70 18.03 -0.52 2.56
C PHE A 70 19.34 0.03 1.98
N ASP A 71 19.26 0.95 1.00
CA ASP A 71 20.44 1.61 0.45
C ASP A 71 21.21 2.37 1.55
N ASP A 72 20.54 3.14 2.41
CA ASP A 72 21.16 3.84 3.54
C ASP A 72 21.89 2.88 4.52
N VAL A 73 21.31 1.71 4.77
CA VAL A 73 21.90 0.66 5.62
C VAL A 73 23.12 0.03 4.95
N MET A 74 23.06 -0.23 3.64
CA MET A 74 24.19 -0.78 2.88
C MET A 74 25.36 0.21 2.78
N ASP A 75 25.07 1.50 2.69
CA ASP A 75 26.06 2.58 2.65
C ASP A 75 26.59 2.95 4.05
N GLY A 76 26.09 2.31 5.12
CA GLY A 76 26.50 2.57 6.50
C GLY A 76 26.09 3.96 7.02
N SER A 77 25.17 4.63 6.34
CA SER A 77 24.68 5.98 6.67
C SER A 77 23.37 5.95 7.47
N ALA A 78 22.77 4.78 7.63
CA ALA A 78 21.52 4.61 8.36
C ALA A 78 21.64 4.96 9.85
N THR A 79 20.62 5.64 10.36
CA THR A 79 20.39 5.81 11.79
C THR A 79 19.60 4.62 12.34
N GLU A 80 19.63 4.40 13.66
CA GLU A 80 18.79 3.35 14.31
C GLU A 80 17.31 3.46 13.95
N LEU A 81 16.81 4.69 13.75
CA LEU A 81 15.44 4.95 13.32
C LEU A 81 15.17 4.43 11.91
N ILE A 82 16.10 4.66 10.97
CA ILE A 82 16.00 4.19 9.58
C ILE A 82 16.02 2.67 9.55
N GLU A 83 16.94 2.05 10.27
CA GLU A 83 17.08 0.60 10.35
C GLU A 83 15.85 -0.07 10.97
N THR A 84 15.35 0.45 12.10
CA THR A 84 14.11 -0.06 12.73
C THR A 84 12.91 0.07 11.79
N THR A 85 12.78 1.20 11.10
CA THR A 85 11.69 1.44 10.15
C THR A 85 11.78 0.50 8.94
N MET A 86 13.00 0.24 8.46
CA MET A 86 13.24 -0.72 7.37
C MET A 86 12.75 -2.12 7.77
N TYR A 87 13.08 -2.60 8.97
CA TYR A 87 12.60 -3.90 9.45
C TYR A 87 11.07 -3.96 9.54
N VAL A 88 10.43 -2.94 10.12
CA VAL A 88 8.97 -2.88 10.20
C VAL A 88 8.35 -2.94 8.80
N LEU A 89 8.87 -2.16 7.85
CA LEU A 89 8.39 -2.16 6.46
C LEU A 89 8.62 -3.51 5.77
N ALA A 90 9.73 -4.19 6.04
CA ALA A 90 9.99 -5.54 5.50
C ALA A 90 8.94 -6.55 5.97
N PHE A 91 8.45 -6.43 7.21
CA PHE A 91 7.39 -7.28 7.75
C PHE A 91 5.99 -6.91 7.27
N THR A 92 5.70 -5.62 7.05
CA THR A 92 4.36 -5.16 6.65
C THR A 92 4.13 -5.21 5.13
N MET A 93 5.18 -5.06 4.31
CA MET A 93 5.09 -5.10 2.84
C MET A 93 4.42 -6.37 2.28
N PRO A 94 4.68 -7.60 2.80
CA PRO A 94 3.97 -8.81 2.39
C PRO A 94 2.45 -8.68 2.43
N ILE A 95 1.89 -7.91 3.36
CA ILE A 95 0.43 -7.69 3.47
C ILE A 95 -0.09 -6.98 2.21
N SER A 96 0.61 -5.93 1.76
CA SER A 96 0.23 -5.20 0.54
C SER A 96 0.41 -6.04 -0.72
N ILE A 97 1.46 -6.87 -0.79
CA ILE A 97 1.71 -7.80 -1.91
C ILE A 97 0.57 -8.82 -2.00
N ILE A 98 0.27 -9.50 -0.90
CA ILE A 98 -0.78 -10.53 -0.84
C ILE A 98 -2.14 -9.91 -1.21
N SER A 99 -2.45 -8.73 -0.65
CA SER A 99 -3.71 -8.04 -0.93
C SER A 99 -3.82 -7.62 -2.39
N PHE A 100 -2.73 -7.12 -2.99
CA PHE A 100 -2.66 -6.82 -4.41
C PHE A 100 -2.87 -8.08 -5.26
N VAL A 101 -2.16 -9.18 -4.97
CA VAL A 101 -2.28 -10.44 -5.73
C VAL A 101 -3.71 -10.98 -5.67
N ILE A 102 -4.31 -11.02 -4.48
CA ILE A 102 -5.69 -11.51 -4.32
C ILE A 102 -6.67 -10.65 -5.13
N THR A 103 -6.59 -9.32 -5.00
CA THR A 103 -7.49 -8.41 -5.71
C THR A 103 -7.24 -8.42 -7.22
N PHE A 104 -5.99 -8.58 -7.65
CA PHE A 104 -5.63 -8.77 -9.06
C PHE A 104 -6.23 -10.04 -9.64
N LEU A 105 -6.10 -11.18 -8.94
CA LEU A 105 -6.72 -12.44 -9.36
C LEU A 105 -8.24 -12.34 -9.46
N TRP A 106 -8.88 -11.60 -8.56
CA TRP A 106 -10.32 -11.34 -8.63
C TRP A 106 -10.74 -10.38 -9.75
N CYS A 107 -9.82 -9.54 -10.25
CA CYS A 107 -10.07 -8.70 -11.41
C CYS A 107 -9.96 -9.45 -12.74
N LEU A 108 -9.36 -10.64 -12.76
CA LEU A 108 -9.20 -11.40 -14.00
C LEU A 108 -10.58 -11.88 -14.52
N PRO A 109 -10.80 -11.82 -15.84
CA PRO A 109 -12.07 -12.24 -16.43
C PRO A 109 -12.29 -13.73 -16.17
N LYS A 110 -13.37 -14.06 -15.43
CA LYS A 110 -13.65 -15.41 -14.95
C LYS A 110 -14.10 -16.39 -16.06
N ASN A 111 -14.30 -15.94 -17.30
CA ASN A 111 -14.69 -16.85 -18.38
C ASN A 111 -14.44 -16.30 -19.81
N ARG A 112 -13.44 -16.83 -20.53
CA ARG A 112 -13.29 -16.69 -22.00
C ARG A 112 -13.89 -17.89 -22.77
N SER A 113 -14.97 -18.53 -22.29
CA SER A 113 -15.60 -19.67 -23.00
C SER A 113 -16.93 -19.34 -23.70
N LYS A 114 -17.19 -18.07 -24.04
CA LYS A 114 -18.30 -17.69 -24.94
C LYS A 114 -17.82 -16.70 -25.98
N LEU A 115 -17.00 -17.17 -26.92
CA LEU A 115 -16.95 -16.59 -28.26
C LEU A 115 -17.95 -17.39 -29.10
N PRO A 116 -19.14 -16.85 -29.43
CA PRO A 116 -19.88 -17.35 -30.58
C PRO A 116 -19.08 -16.98 -31.83
N ASN A 117 -18.66 -18.00 -32.60
CA ASN A 117 -18.37 -17.84 -34.02
C ASN A 117 -19.67 -17.56 -34.77
#